data_AF-A0AAF0U7C8-F1
#
_entry.id   AF-A0AAF0U7C8-F1
#
_cell.length_a   1.000
_cell.length_b   1.000
_cell.length_c   1.000
_cell.angle_alpha   90.00
_cell.angle_beta   90.00
_cell.angle_gamma   90.00
#
_symmetry.space_group_name_H-M   'P 1'
#
loop_
_entity.id
_entity.type
_entity.pdbx_description
1 polymer ?
#
loop_
_entity_poly.entity_id
_entity_poly.type
_entity_poly.pdbx_seq_one_letter_code
_entity_poly.pdbx_strand_id
1 'polypeptide(L)'
;MFNLFDSNKDGLIDVGEFIRTLSIFHPDASQAEKIVVAFKLYDIWQTGFIGREEVKELIFGLLYESELILIDDIVDVIINKVCNKIRC
;
A
#
# COMPACT_ATOMS: atom_id res chain seq x y z
N MET A 1 -3.43 -4.48 4.98
CA MET A 1 -4.02 -5.38 3.97
C MET A 1 -5.45 -5.79 4.31
N PHE A 2 -5.74 -6.23 5.54
CA PHE A 2 -7.11 -6.58 5.97
C PHE A 2 -8.15 -5.48 5.70
N ASN A 3 -7.85 -4.22 6.06
CA ASN A 3 -8.71 -3.06 5.84
C ASN A 3 -9.07 -2.76 4.37
N LEU A 4 -8.36 -3.37 3.40
CA LEU A 4 -8.72 -3.25 1.99
C LEU A 4 -9.94 -4.12 1.66
N PHE A 5 -9.99 -5.29 2.30
CA PHE A 5 -11.04 -6.27 2.11
C PHE A 5 -12.26 -5.91 2.96
N ASP A 6 -12.05 -5.56 4.23
CA ASP A 6 -13.09 -5.13 5.18
C ASP A 6 -13.60 -3.73 4.83
N SER A 7 -14.56 -3.67 3.90
CA SER A 7 -15.10 -2.44 3.32
C SER A 7 -16.16 -1.80 4.21
N ASN A 8 -16.85 -2.61 5.01
CA ASN A 8 -17.88 -2.17 5.94
C ASN A 8 -17.31 -1.82 7.34
N LYS A 9 -16.02 -2.13 7.60
CA LYS A 9 -15.28 -1.90 8.84
C LYS A 9 -15.84 -2.67 10.04
N ASP A 10 -16.37 -3.88 9.80
CA ASP A 10 -16.93 -4.73 10.86
C ASP A 10 -15.88 -5.68 11.49
N GLY A 11 -14.64 -5.66 10.99
CA GLY A 11 -13.54 -6.49 11.47
C GLY A 11 -13.57 -7.93 10.95
N LEU A 12 -14.48 -8.25 10.03
CA LEU A 12 -14.57 -9.52 9.31
C LEU A 12 -14.39 -9.25 7.81
N ILE A 13 -14.16 -10.32 7.05
CA ILE A 13 -14.14 -10.25 5.58
C ILE A 13 -15.19 -11.23 5.08
N ASP A 14 -16.26 -10.72 4.50
CA ASP A 14 -17.26 -11.57 3.87
C ASP A 14 -16.84 -12.03 2.46
N VAL A 15 -17.55 -13.03 1.91
CA VAL A 15 -17.23 -13.59 0.58
C VAL A 15 -17.37 -12.53 -0.52
N GLY A 16 -18.34 -11.63 -0.40
CA GLY A 16 -18.55 -10.54 -1.36
C GLY A 16 -17.39 -9.53 -1.34
N GLU A 17 -16.94 -9.15 -0.15
CA GLU A 17 -15.77 -8.31 0.09
C GLU A 17 -14.48 -8.92 -0.45
N PHE A 18 -14.31 -10.22 -0.22
CA PHE A 18 -13.21 -11.00 -0.77
C PHE A 18 -13.21 -11.02 -2.30
N ILE A 19 -14.33 -11.41 -2.92
CA ILE A 19 -14.46 -11.48 -4.38
C ILE A 19 -14.31 -10.11 -5.02
N ARG A 20 -14.92 -9.06 -4.44
CA ARG A 20 -14.83 -7.68 -4.93
C ARG A 20 -13.39 -7.18 -4.94
N THR A 21 -12.64 -7.45 -3.88
CA THR A 21 -11.26 -7.01 -3.79
C THR A 21 -10.39 -7.76 -4.80
N LEU A 22 -10.58 -9.08 -4.95
CA LEU A 22 -9.85 -9.88 -5.93
C LEU A 22 -10.20 -9.55 -7.38
N SER A 23 -11.45 -9.19 -7.68
CA SER A 23 -11.86 -8.86 -9.06
C SER A 23 -11.11 -7.64 -9.59
N ILE A 24 -10.70 -6.71 -8.73
CA ILE A 24 -9.91 -5.53 -9.11
C ILE A 24 -8.49 -5.94 -9.54
N PHE A 25 -7.96 -7.05 -9.01
CA PHE A 25 -6.68 -7.60 -9.43
C PHE A 25 -6.78 -8.48 -10.69
N HIS A 26 -7.98 -8.68 -11.25
CA HIS A 26 -8.14 -9.39 -12.52
C HIS A 26 -7.37 -8.68 -13.65
N PRO A 27 -6.72 -9.41 -14.57
CA PRO A 27 -5.99 -8.79 -15.69
C PRO A 27 -6.84 -7.78 -16.47
N ASP A 28 -8.10 -8.11 -16.72
CA ASP A 28 -9.04 -7.29 -17.50
C ASP A 28 -9.66 -6.11 -16.71
N ALA A 29 -9.46 -6.04 -15.39
CA ALA A 29 -9.93 -4.89 -14.61
C ALA A 29 -9.16 -3.62 -15.03
N SER A 30 -9.86 -2.48 -15.00
CA SER A 30 -9.30 -1.25 -15.53
C SER A 30 -8.09 -0.79 -14.70
N GLN A 31 -7.12 -0.16 -15.37
CA GLN A 31 -5.96 0.40 -14.68
C GLN A 31 -6.37 1.46 -13.65
N ALA A 32 -7.43 2.22 -13.92
CA ALA A 32 -7.96 3.23 -13.00
C ALA A 32 -8.43 2.60 -11.68
N GLU A 33 -9.18 1.49 -11.74
CA GLU A 33 -9.63 0.78 -10.54
C GLU A 33 -8.45 0.24 -9.72
N LYS A 34 -7.47 -0.35 -10.41
CA LYS A 34 -6.23 -0.85 -9.77
C LYS A 34 -5.47 0.26 -9.07
N ILE A 35 -5.32 1.42 -9.71
CA ILE A 35 -4.64 2.58 -9.14
C ILE A 35 -5.36 3.07 -7.88
N VAL A 36 -6.70 3.18 -7.90
CA VAL A 36 -7.47 3.65 -6.73
C VAL A 36 -7.29 2.71 -5.54
N VAL A 37 -7.32 1.39 -5.77
CA VAL A 37 -7.13 0.39 -4.72
C VAL A 37 -5.69 0.39 -4.21
N ALA A 38 -4.70 0.44 -5.11
CA ALA A 38 -3.30 0.51 -4.73
C ALA A 38 -3.00 1.77 -3.90
N PHE A 39 -3.60 2.92 -4.26
CA PHE A 39 -3.44 4.14 -3.48
C PHE A 39 -3.99 3.99 -2.07
N LYS A 40 -5.22 3.48 -1.92
CA LYS A 40 -5.85 3.24 -0.61
C LYS A 40 -5.09 2.21 0.24
N LEU A 41 -4.39 1.28 -0.40
CA LEU A 41 -3.53 0.31 0.28
C LEU A 41 -2.32 0.97 0.96
N TYR A 42 -1.77 2.02 0.35
CA TYR A 42 -0.55 2.68 0.81
C TYR A 42 -0.81 3.96 1.63
N ASP A 43 -1.98 4.59 1.50
CA ASP A 43 -2.47 5.64 2.40
C ASP A 43 -3.05 4.99 3.68
N ILE A 44 -2.15 4.39 4.47
CA ILE A 44 -2.44 3.63 5.70
C ILE A 44 -3.21 4.49 6.69
N TRP A 45 -2.85 5.77 6.80
CA TRP A 45 -3.43 6.71 7.72
C TRP A 45 -4.66 7.44 7.16
N GLN A 46 -5.08 7.12 5.93
CA GLN A 46 -6.28 7.67 5.27
C GLN A 46 -6.27 9.21 5.22
N THR A 47 -5.11 9.80 4.97
CA THR A 47 -4.94 11.26 4.85
C THR A 47 -5.35 11.80 3.48
N GLY A 48 -5.53 10.90 2.50
CA GLY A 48 -5.70 11.25 1.10
C GLY A 48 -4.37 11.47 0.35
N PHE A 49 -3.24 11.27 1.02
CA PHE A 49 -1.88 11.39 0.49
C PHE A 49 -1.03 10.24 1.03
N ILE A 50 -0.04 9.78 0.26
CA ILE A 50 0.96 8.85 0.77
C ILE A 50 2.13 9.70 1.29
N GLY A 51 2.24 9.83 2.60
CA GLY A 51 3.27 10.61 3.27
C GLY A 51 4.61 9.89 3.38
N ARG A 52 5.65 10.63 3.80
CA ARG A 52 7.01 10.08 3.99
C ARG A 52 7.02 8.86 4.92
N GLU A 53 6.32 8.95 6.05
CA GLU A 53 6.32 7.89 7.06
C GLU A 53 5.61 6.63 6.56
N GLU A 54 4.55 6.75 5.76
CA GLU A 54 3.89 5.61 5.13
C GLU A 54 4.81 4.94 4.08
N VAL A 55 5.57 5.74 3.32
CA VAL A 55 6.62 5.23 2.43
C VAL A 55 7.72 4.51 3.22
N LYS A 56 8.09 5.04 4.40
CA LYS A 56 9.07 4.41 5.29
C LYS A 56 8.57 3.05 5.76
N GLU A 57 7.36 2.97 6.30
CA GLU A 57 6.75 1.69 6.72
C GLU A 57 6.70 0.68 5.58
N LEU A 58 6.32 1.12 4.37
CA LEU A 58 6.30 0.27 3.18
C LEU A 58 7.69 -0.30 2.85
N ILE A 59 8.72 0.54 2.79
CA ILE A 59 10.09 0.11 2.45
C ILE A 59 10.64 -0.83 3.52
N PHE A 60 10.44 -0.52 4.81
CA PHE A 60 10.87 -1.40 5.90
C PHE A 60 10.18 -2.76 5.83
N GLY A 61 8.86 -2.80 5.57
CA GLY A 61 8.13 -4.06 5.37
C GLY A 61 8.69 -4.89 4.22
N LEU A 62 8.97 -4.27 3.07
CA LEU A 62 9.53 -4.96 1.90
C LEU A 62 10.93 -5.53 2.17
N LEU A 63 11.78 -4.77 2.87
CA LEU A 63 13.13 -5.21 3.23
C LEU A 63 13.08 -6.39 4.20
N TYR A 64 12.18 -6.32 5.20
CA TYR A 64 11.96 -7.40 6.14
C TYR A 64 11.51 -8.69 5.46
N GLU A 65 10.48 -8.63 4.60
CA GLU A 65 9.97 -9.79 3.83
C GLU A 65 11.01 -10.37 2.86
N SER A 66 11.95 -9.54 2.38
CA SER A 66 13.03 -9.97 1.49
C SER A 66 14.27 -10.46 2.24
N GLU A 67 14.24 -10.50 3.58
CA GLU A 67 15.38 -10.80 4.45
C GLU A 67 16.61 -9.88 4.18
N LEU A 68 16.35 -8.65 3.75
CA LEU A 68 17.39 -7.65 3.47
C LEU A 68 17.55 -6.70 4.64
N ILE A 69 18.77 -6.62 5.17
CA ILE A 69 19.12 -5.66 6.22
C ILE A 69 19.94 -4.55 5.58
N LEU A 70 19.39 -3.34 5.56
CA LEU A 70 20.06 -2.12 5.13
C LEU A 70 20.28 -1.22 6.34
N ILE A 71 21.35 -0.43 6.29
CA ILE A 71 21.61 0.62 7.28
C ILE A 71 20.60 1.75 7.06
N ASP A 72 20.09 2.34 8.14
CA ASP A 72 19.09 3.43 8.13
C ASP A 72 19.43 4.53 7.14
N ASP A 73 20.69 4.95 7.04
CA ASP A 73 21.13 5.99 6.08
C ASP A 73 20.81 5.63 4.62
N ILE A 74 20.95 4.35 4.24
CA ILE A 74 20.64 3.88 2.88
C ILE A 74 19.13 3.89 2.67
N VAL A 75 18.36 3.45 3.68
CA VAL A 75 16.91 3.44 3.65
C VAL A 75 16.37 4.86 3.50
N ASP A 76 16.91 5.84 4.24
CA ASP A 76 16.54 7.24 4.13
C ASP A 76 16.83 7.82 2.74
N VAL A 77 17.95 7.45 2.11
CA VAL A 77 18.24 7.84 0.71
C VAL A 77 17.19 7.28 -0.25
N ILE A 78 16.74 6.04 -0.06
CA ILE A 78 15.69 5.44 -0.89
C ILE A 78 14.37 6.17 -0.67
N ILE A 79 13.96 6.38 0.59
CA ILE A 79 12.73 7.12 0.95
C ILE A 79 12.76 8.51 0.32
N ASN A 80 13.87 9.25 0.47
CA ASN A 80 14.03 10.59 -0.13
C ASN A 80 13.85 10.57 -1.65
N LYS A 81 14.43 9.59 -2.35
CA LYS A 81 14.28 9.45 -3.81
C LYS A 81 12.84 9.14 -4.20
N VAL A 82 12.15 8.27 -3.46
CA VAL A 82 10.75 7.93 -3.72
C VAL A 82 9.87 9.16 -3.48
N CYS A 83 9.98 9.80 -2.31
CA CYS A 83 9.19 10.97 -1.92
C CYS A 83 9.34 12.12 -2.92
N ASN A 84 10.57 12.40 -3.39
CA ASN A 84 10.80 13.42 -4.42
C ASN A 84 10.09 13.12 -5.74
N LYS A 85 9.89 11.83 -6.08
CA LYS A 85 9.25 11.42 -7.33
C LYS A 85 7.74 11.47 -7.27
N ILE A 86 7.14 11.13 -6.12
CA ILE A 86 5.68 11.09 -5.94
C ILE A 86 5.12 12.31 -5.19
N ARG A 87 5.99 13.27 -4.81
CA ARG A 87 5.66 14.50 -4.07
C ARG A 87 4.92 14.20 -2.74
N CYS A 88 5.52 13.32 -1.94
CA CYS A 88 5.15 13.10 -0.54
C CYS A 88 5.43 14.34 0.32
#